data_AF-A0A1C6MCR2-F1
#
_entry.id   AF-A0A1C6MCR2-F1
#
_cell.length_a   1.000
_cell.length_b   1.000
_cell.length_c   1.000
_cell.angle_alpha   90.00
_cell.angle_beta   90.00
_cell.angle_gamma   90.00
#
_symmetry.space_group_name_H-M   'P 1'
#
loop_
_entity.id
_entity.type
_entity.pdbx_description
1 polymer ?
#
loop_
_entity_poly.entity_id
_entity_poly.type
_entity_poly.pdbx_seq_one_letter_code
_entity_poly.pdbx_strand_id
1 'polypeptide(L)'
;MSGSKKYSISLPEDLAEAVRAHVGPGGFSAYIAEALEQRVAMEKLREIVADFETDNDELTREEIEAARALLRHDRRRADGAAA
;
A
#
# COMPACT_ATOMS: atom_id res chain seq x y z
N MET A 1 -0.46 8.89 -22.40
CA MET A 1 -1.77 9.40 -21.96
C MET A 1 -2.45 8.31 -21.16
N SER A 2 -2.27 8.25 -19.85
CA SER A 2 -3.03 7.32 -19.02
C SER A 2 -4.38 7.93 -18.71
N GLY A 3 -5.38 7.62 -19.54
CA GLY A 3 -6.76 8.02 -19.29
C GLY A 3 -7.39 7.15 -18.20
N SER A 4 -8.25 7.72 -17.37
CA SER A 4 -9.07 6.95 -16.42
C SER A 4 -10.27 6.34 -17.14
N LYS A 5 -10.51 5.03 -16.98
CA LYS A 5 -11.74 4.36 -17.42
C LYS A 5 -12.69 4.18 -16.23
N LYS A 6 -13.97 4.49 -16.44
CA LYS A 6 -15.00 4.30 -15.40
C LYS A 6 -15.43 2.84 -15.37
N TYR A 7 -15.46 2.28 -14.17
CA TYR A 7 -16.01 0.96 -13.87
C TYR A 7 -17.13 1.11 -12.85
N SER A 8 -18.22 0.38 -13.04
CA SER A 8 -19.33 0.35 -12.07
C SER A 8 -19.17 -0.90 -11.20
N ILE A 9 -19.19 -0.71 -9.88
CA ILE A 9 -19.09 -1.79 -8.88
C ILE A 9 -20.19 -1.61 -7.84
N SER A 10 -20.65 -2.71 -7.25
CA SER A 10 -21.54 -2.66 -6.09
C SER A 10 -20.71 -2.66 -4.82
N LEU A 11 -21.04 -1.78 -3.88
CA LEU A 11 -20.42 -1.67 -2.57
C LEU A 11 -21.51 -1.74 -1.49
N PRO A 12 -21.22 -2.30 -0.30
CA PRO A 12 -22.11 -2.15 0.84
C PRO A 12 -22.38 -0.66 1.11
N GLU A 13 -23.65 -0.30 1.31
CA GLU A 13 -24.07 1.09 1.51
C GLU A 13 -23.35 1.74 2.69
N ASP A 14 -23.34 1.06 3.84
CA ASP A 14 -22.65 1.52 5.06
C ASP A 14 -21.17 1.83 4.81
N LEU A 15 -20.49 1.02 4.00
CA LEU A 15 -19.08 1.23 3.66
C LEU A 15 -18.91 2.44 2.75
N ALA A 16 -19.76 2.59 1.74
CA ALA A 16 -19.71 3.73 0.84
C ALA A 16 -19.95 5.04 1.59
N GLU A 17 -20.94 5.08 2.48
CA GLU A 17 -21.23 6.27 3.28
C GLU A 17 -20.11 6.57 4.30
N ALA A 18 -19.54 5.56 4.95
CA ALA A 18 -18.38 5.75 5.83
C ALA A 18 -17.19 6.38 5.10
N VAL A 19 -16.88 5.89 3.89
CA VAL A 19 -15.81 6.46 3.06
C VAL A 19 -16.15 7.89 2.63
N ARG A 20 -17.38 8.17 2.17
CA ARG A 20 -17.81 9.52 1.80
C ARG A 20 -17.66 10.51 2.95
N ALA A 21 -18.07 10.11 4.15
CA ALA A 21 -17.93 10.93 5.35
C ALA A 21 -16.45 11.17 5.72
N HIS A 22 -15.57 10.20 5.50
CA HIS A 22 -14.15 10.31 5.79
C HIS A 22 -13.41 11.25 4.83
N VAL A 23 -13.66 11.14 3.52
CA VAL A 23 -12.85 11.82 2.48
C VAL A 23 -13.47 13.11 1.95
N GLY A 24 -14.75 13.34 2.25
CA GLY A 24 -15.50 14.51 1.81
C GLY A 24 -15.83 14.54 0.30
N PRO A 25 -16.38 15.66 -0.20
CA PRO A 25 -16.85 15.78 -1.57
C PRO A 25 -15.72 15.60 -2.59
N GLY A 26 -15.94 14.76 -3.60
CA GLY A 26 -14.99 14.53 -4.69
C GLY A 26 -13.81 13.59 -4.37
N GLY A 27 -13.58 13.24 -3.09
CA GLY A 27 -12.48 12.36 -2.68
C GLY A 27 -12.75 10.86 -2.84
N PHE A 28 -14.00 10.46 -3.05
CA PHE A 28 -14.41 9.05 -3.02
C PHE A 28 -13.64 8.19 -4.05
N SER A 29 -13.58 8.63 -5.31
CA SER A 29 -12.90 7.85 -6.36
C SER A 29 -11.39 7.76 -6.16
N ALA A 30 -10.75 8.82 -5.67
CA ALA A 30 -9.31 8.83 -5.39
C ALA A 30 -8.97 7.87 -4.25
N TYR A 31 -9.76 7.91 -3.16
CA TYR A 31 -9.59 7.01 -2.03
C TYR A 31 -9.71 5.54 -2.42
N ILE A 32 -10.73 5.19 -3.23
CA ILE A 32 -10.90 3.82 -3.71
C ILE A 32 -9.75 3.41 -4.64
N ALA A 33 -9.27 4.30 -5.51
CA ALA A 33 -8.14 4.03 -6.38
C ALA A 33 -6.87 3.75 -5.55
N GLU A 34 -6.53 4.61 -4.59
CA GLU A 34 -5.37 4.42 -3.71
C GLU A 34 -5.47 3.14 -2.89
N ALA A 35 -6.66 2.82 -2.34
CA ALA A 35 -6.87 1.60 -1.59
C ALA A 35 -6.69 0.34 -2.46
N LEU A 36 -7.16 0.37 -3.71
CA LEU A 36 -6.97 -0.72 -4.66
C LEU A 36 -5.52 -0.85 -5.11
N GLU A 37 -4.84 0.26 -5.38
CA GLU A 37 -3.41 0.26 -5.73
C GLU A 37 -2.58 -0.34 -4.59
N GLN A 38 -2.82 0.10 -3.36
CA GLN A 38 -2.14 -0.45 -2.18
C GLN A 38 -2.44 -1.94 -2.01
N ARG A 39 -3.68 -2.37 -2.21
CA ARG A 39 -4.06 -3.79 -2.11
C ARG A 39 -3.32 -4.64 -3.14
N VAL A 40 -3.33 -4.22 -4.40
CA VAL A 40 -2.62 -4.94 -5.48
C VAL A 40 -1.12 -4.98 -5.22
N ALA A 41 -0.53 -3.87 -4.73
CA ALA A 41 0.89 -3.85 -4.37
C ALA A 41 1.22 -4.84 -3.25
N MET A 42 0.38 -4.94 -2.22
CA MET A 42 0.56 -5.89 -1.12
C MET A 42 0.34 -7.35 -1.53
N GLU A 43 -0.59 -7.62 -2.45
CA GLU A 43 -0.79 -8.97 -3.02
C GLU A 43 0.46 -9.41 -3.78
N LYS A 44 1.02 -8.57 -4.66
CA LYS A 44 2.29 -8.85 -5.36
C LYS A 44 3.47 -8.99 -4.41
N LEU A 45 3.53 -8.19 -3.35
CA LEU A 45 4.58 -8.31 -2.34
C LEU A 45 4.52 -9.67 -1.64
N ARG A 46 3.32 -10.16 -1.33
CA ARG A 46 3.14 -11.51 -0.74
C ARG A 46 3.62 -12.61 -1.67
N GLU A 47 3.35 -12.50 -2.98
CA GLU A 47 3.86 -13.44 -3.97
C GLU A 47 5.39 -13.49 -3.96
N ILE A 48 6.05 -12.32 -3.97
CA ILE A 48 7.52 -12.23 -3.92
C ILE A 48 8.08 -12.87 -2.64
N VAL A 49 7.44 -12.64 -1.48
CA VAL A 49 7.88 -13.23 -0.21
C VAL A 49 7.71 -14.75 -0.23
N ALA A 50 6.58 -15.26 -0.73
CA ALA A 50 6.34 -16.70 -0.83
C ALA A 50 7.33 -17.39 -1.78
N ASP A 51 7.68 -16.75 -2.89
CA ASP A 51 8.72 -17.24 -3.80
C ASP A 51 10.09 -17.29 -3.10
N PHE A 52 10.43 -16.27 -2.30
CA PHE A 52 11.68 -16.24 -1.53
C PHE A 52 11.76 -17.36 -0.50
N GLU A 53 10.68 -17.59 0.26
CA GLU A 53 10.58 -18.63 1.30
C GLU A 53 10.54 -20.06 0.72
N THR A 54 10.34 -20.22 -0.59
CA THR A 54 10.45 -21.54 -1.25
C THR A 54 11.91 -22.02 -1.30
N ASP A 55 12.85 -21.10 -1.49
CA ASP A 55 14.27 -21.40 -1.64
C ASP A 55 15.11 -21.08 -0.39
N ASN A 56 14.53 -20.35 0.57
CA ASN A 56 15.20 -19.85 1.77
C ASN A 56 14.35 -20.12 3.02
N ASP A 57 14.98 -20.19 4.19
CA ASP A 57 14.26 -20.25 5.46
C ASP A 57 13.45 -18.96 5.71
N GLU A 58 12.41 -19.06 6.54
CA GLU A 58 11.59 -17.92 6.95
C GLU A 58 12.46 -16.80 7.56
N LEU A 59 12.13 -15.54 7.23
CA LEU A 59 12.83 -14.38 7.78
C LEU A 59 12.65 -14.31 9.29
N THR A 60 13.76 -14.29 10.04
CA THR A 60 13.72 -14.18 11.49
C THR A 60 13.28 -12.79 11.94
N ARG A 61 12.77 -12.68 13.17
CA ARG A 61 12.32 -11.40 13.70
C ARG A 61 13.48 -10.40 13.80
N GLU A 62 14.66 -10.88 14.14
CA GLU A 62 15.90 -10.11 14.24
C GLU A 62 16.29 -9.50 12.90
N GLU A 63 16.24 -10.29 11.81
CA GLU A 63 16.52 -9.82 10.45
C GLU A 63 15.50 -8.77 9.99
N ILE A 64 14.22 -8.99 10.28
CA ILE A 64 13.16 -8.01 9.96
C ILE A 64 13.38 -6.69 10.71
N GLU A 65 13.72 -6.73 11.99
CA GLU A 65 13.98 -5.51 12.76
C GLU A 65 15.25 -4.78 12.30
N ALA A 66 16.30 -5.51 11.93
CA ALA A 66 17.51 -4.93 11.33
C ALA A 66 17.19 -4.23 10.00
N ALA A 67 16.45 -4.88 9.11
CA ALA A 67 16.02 -4.29 7.83
C ALA A 67 15.14 -3.04 8.04
N ARG A 68 14.20 -3.08 9.00
CA ARG A 68 13.37 -1.91 9.36
C ARG A 68 14.22 -0.74 9.88
N ALA A 69 15.26 -1.02 10.66
CA ALA A 69 16.16 0.01 11.16
C ALA A 69 16.91 0.73 10.03
N LEU A 70 17.38 -0.03 9.03
CA LEU A 70 18.02 0.51 7.83
C LEU A 70 17.08 1.43 7.04
N LEU A 71 15.86 0.95 6.72
CA LEU A 71 14.88 1.74 5.97
C LEU A 71 14.48 3.04 6.68
N ARG A 72 14.33 3.02 8.01
CA ARG A 72 14.08 4.24 8.80
C ARG A 72 15.23 5.23 8.70
N HIS A 73 16.46 4.74 8.66
CA HIS A 73 17.64 5.58 8.59
C HIS A 73 17.80 6.25 7.21
N ASP A 74 17.55 5.51 6.13
CA ASP A 74 17.64 6.04 4.77
C ASP A 74 16.58 7.12 4.52
N ARG A 75 15.36 6.94 5.04
CA ARG A 75 14.32 7.96 4.96
C ARG A 75 14.74 9.26 5.66
N ARG A 76 15.30 9.18 6.87
CA ARG A 76 15.84 10.37 7.56
C ARG A 76 16.95 11.07 6.79
N ARG A 77 17.79 10.32 6.06
CA ARG A 77 18.83 10.91 5.19
C ARG A 77 18.24 11.61 3.97
N ALA A 78 17.25 11.01 3.32
CA ALA A 78 16.57 11.63 2.18
C ALA A 78 15.88 12.94 2.58
N ASP A 79 15.19 12.94 3.71
CA ASP A 79 14.49 14.13 4.24
C ASP A 79 15.46 15.25 4.62
N GLY A 80 16.65 14.91 5.15
CA GLY A 80 17.69 15.88 5.52
C GLY A 80 18.51 16.44 4.35
N ALA A 81 18.48 15.79 3.18
CA ALA A 81 19.16 16.27 1.97
C ALA A 81 18.29 17.20 1.10
N ALA A 82 16.99 17.27 1.39
CA ALA A 82 16.02 18.11 0.69
C ALA A 82 15.72 19.46 1.40
N ALA A 83 16.52 19.81 2.43
CA ALA A 83 16.38 21.02 3.24
C ALA A 83 17.49 22.03 2.98
#